data_AF-A0A0D2K8V7-F1
#
_entry.id   AF-A0A0D2K8V7-F1
#
_cell.length_a   1.000
_cell.length_b   1.000
_cell.length_c   1.000
_cell.angle_alpha   90.00
_cell.angle_beta   90.00
_cell.angle_gamma   90.00
#
_symmetry.space_group_name_H-M   'P 1'
#
loop_
_entity.id
_entity.type
_entity.pdbx_description
1 polymer ?
#
loop_
_entity_poly.entity_id
_entity_poly.type
_entity_poly.pdbx_seq_one_letter_code
_entity_poly.pdbx_strand_id
1 'polypeptide(L)'
;MGAILGLAILGFSCVWSGISTQVGATVAIALPLVSAWANGLGAFFTLLADRLRFDPAVTSVPLVTTIVDSTGLVVYFFVAKAMLGINE
;
A
#
# COMPACT_ATOMS: atom_id res chain seq x y z
N MET A 1 -6.58 2.58 8.98
CA MET A 1 -7.22 1.33 8.50
C MET A 1 -6.20 0.26 8.12
N GLY A 2 -5.09 0.59 7.45
CA GLY A 2 -4.05 -0.39 7.08
C GLY A 2 -3.55 -1.29 8.22
N ALA A 3 -3.27 -0.75 9.40
CA ALA A 3 -2.84 -1.56 10.56
C ALA A 3 -3.91 -2.55 11.06
N ILE A 4 -5.19 -2.13 11.09
CA ILE A 4 -6.30 -2.98 11.53
C ILE A 4 -6.46 -4.15 10.55
N LEU A 5 -6.46 -3.85 9.25
CA LEU A 5 -6.59 -4.87 8.21
C LEU A 5 -5.38 -5.82 8.18
N GLY A 6 -4.18 -5.27 8.39
CA GLY A 6 -2.96 -6.06 8.51
C GLY A 6 -2.98 -7.04 9.68
N LEU A 7 -3.38 -6.59 10.87
CA LEU A 7 -3.54 -7.46 12.04
C LEU A 7 -4.62 -8.53 11.84
N ALA A 8 -5.73 -8.18 11.18
CA ALA A 8 -6.77 -9.14 10.85
C ALA A 8 -6.25 -10.25 9.91
N ILE A 9 -5.47 -9.88 8.88
CA ILE A 9 -4.86 -10.85 7.96
C ILE A 9 -3.83 -11.73 8.67
N LEU A 10 -3.03 -11.17 9.57
CA LEU A 10 -2.09 -11.95 10.39
C LEU A 10 -2.83 -12.96 11.27
N GLY A 11 -3.88 -12.53 11.97
CA GLY A 11 -4.71 -13.40 12.79
C GLY A 11 -5.34 -14.53 11.97
N PHE A 12 -5.86 -14.21 10.77
CA PHE A 12 -6.40 -15.20 9.85
C PHE A 12 -5.33 -16.18 9.35
N SER A 13 -4.13 -15.69 9.06
CA SER A 13 -3.00 -16.51 8.58
C SER A 13 -2.47 -17.47 9.65
N CYS A 14 -2.73 -17.23 10.93
CA CYS A 14 -2.40 -18.17 12.02
C CYS A 14 -3.41 -19.32 12.14
N VAL A 15 -4.67 -19.10 11.74
CA VAL A 15 -5.75 -20.09 11.86
C VAL A 15 -5.90 -20.91 10.58
N TRP A 16 -5.58 -20.32 9.43
CA TRP A 16 -5.75 -20.95 8.12
C TRP A 16 -4.44 -21.57 7.61
N SER A 17 -4.32 -22.90 7.62
CA SER A 17 -3.12 -23.64 7.22
C SER A 17 -2.70 -23.48 5.75
N GLY A 18 -3.58 -22.93 4.89
CA GLY A 18 -3.28 -22.63 3.50
C GLY A 18 -2.46 -21.35 3.26
N ILE A 19 -2.17 -20.55 4.29
CA ILE A 19 -1.37 -19.32 4.18
C ILE A 19 -0.16 -19.46 5.10
N SER A 20 1.04 -19.21 4.57
CA SER A 20 2.23 -19.14 5.44
C SER A 20 2.13 -17.94 6.37
N THR A 21 2.37 -18.17 7.66
CA THR A 21 2.40 -17.11 8.69
C THR A 21 3.41 -16.02 8.34
N GLN A 22 4.49 -16.34 7.61
CA GLN A 22 5.48 -15.36 7.15
C GLN A 22 4.89 -14.40 6.11
N VAL A 23 4.03 -14.90 5.21
CA VAL A 23 3.31 -14.06 4.24
C VAL A 23 2.30 -13.19 4.97
N GLY A 24 1.56 -13.76 5.92
CA GLY A 24 0.63 -13.01 6.77
C GLY A 24 1.31 -11.86 7.52
N ALA A 25 2.49 -12.11 8.11
CA ALA A 25 3.28 -11.10 8.80
C ALA A 25 3.81 -10.01 7.84
N THR A 26 4.25 -10.41 6.65
CA THR A 26 4.68 -9.49 5.59
C THR A 26 3.55 -8.52 5.22
N VAL A 27 2.35 -9.03 4.97
CA VAL A 27 1.17 -8.22 4.63
C VAL A 27 0.77 -7.32 5.81
N ALA A 28 0.86 -7.81 7.04
CA ALA A 28 0.51 -7.05 8.24
C ALA A 28 1.39 -5.82 8.45
N ILE A 29 2.67 -5.91 8.08
CA ILE A 29 3.61 -4.79 8.14
C ILE A 29 3.46 -3.88 6.91
N ALA A 30 3.30 -4.46 5.71
CA ALA A 30 3.22 -3.71 4.47
C ALA A 30 1.96 -2.84 4.37
N LEU A 31 0.79 -3.33 4.79
CA LEU A 31 -0.48 -2.61 4.66
C LEU A 31 -0.53 -1.24 5.35
N PRO A 32 -0.09 -1.06 6.61
CA PRO A 32 0.00 0.26 7.20
C PRO A 32 0.94 1.20 6.43
N LEU A 33 2.06 0.70 5.92
CA LEU A 33 3.01 1.49 5.14
C LEU A 33 2.43 1.95 3.80
N VAL A 34 1.83 1.03 3.04
CA VAL A 34 1.15 1.32 1.77
C VAL A 34 -0.03 2.28 2.00
N SER A 35 -0.80 2.10 3.07
CA SER A 35 -1.90 3.00 3.41
C SER A 35 -1.43 4.41 3.74
N ALA A 36 -0.33 4.55 4.48
CA ALA A 36 0.26 5.86 4.78
C ALA A 36 0.80 6.53 3.50
N TRP A 37 1.47 5.75 2.64
CA TRP A 37 1.98 6.20 1.35
C TRP A 37 0.87 6.68 0.42
N ALA A 38 -0.20 5.90 0.29
CA ALA A 38 -1.36 6.24 -0.54
C ALA A 38 -2.03 7.54 -0.10
N ASN A 39 -2.22 7.73 1.22
CA ASN A 39 -2.78 8.96 1.76
C ASN A 39 -1.86 10.17 1.50
N GLY A 40 -0.54 9.98 1.67
CA GLY A 40 0.45 11.01 1.42
C GLY A 40 0.50 11.44 -0.05
N LEU A 41 0.57 10.47 -0.98
CA LEU A 41 0.55 10.74 -2.41
C LEU A 41 -0.79 11.34 -2.85
N GLY A 42 -1.92 10.81 -2.37
CA GLY A 42 -3.24 11.35 -2.70
C GLY A 42 -3.37 12.82 -2.31
N ALA A 43 -2.96 13.18 -1.09
CA ALA A 43 -2.93 14.56 -0.64
C ALA A 43 -1.92 15.42 -1.42
N PHE A 44 -0.75 14.86 -1.75
CA PHE A 44 0.24 15.58 -2.55
C PHE A 44 -0.29 15.93 -3.95
N PHE A 45 -0.92 14.98 -4.63
CA PHE A 45 -1.48 15.20 -5.97
C PHE A 45 -2.64 16.20 -5.96
N THR A 46 -3.52 16.16 -4.96
CA THR A 46 -4.62 17.14 -4.86
C THR A 46 -4.08 18.55 -4.61
N LEU A 47 -3.10 18.70 -3.72
CA LEU A 47 -2.44 19.99 -3.47
C LEU A 47 -1.65 20.49 -4.68
N LEU A 48 -0.98 19.60 -5.42
CA LEU A 48 -0.24 19.94 -6.62
C LEU A 48 -1.17 20.40 -7.75
N ALA A 49 -2.30 19.73 -7.94
CA ALA A 49 -3.32 20.12 -8.92
C ALA A 49 -3.86 21.53 -8.64
N ASP A 50 -4.21 21.81 -7.38
CA ASP A 50 -4.68 23.13 -6.94
C ASP A 50 -3.61 24.22 -7.18
N ARG A 51 -2.34 23.93 -6.85
CA ARG A 51 -1.21 24.84 -7.07
C ARG A 51 -0.95 25.15 -8.55
N LEU A 52 -1.11 24.16 -9.43
CA LEU A 52 -0.88 24.32 -10.87
C LEU A 52 -2.11 24.87 -11.61
N ARG A 53 -3.21 25.16 -10.90
CA ARG A 53 -4.51 25.57 -11.48
C ARG A 53 -5.06 24.54 -12.50
N PHE A 54 -4.63 23.29 -12.40
CA PHE A 54 -5.29 22.20 -13.09
C PHE A 54 -6.55 21.86 -12.31
N ASP A 55 -7.67 21.72 -13.02
CA ASP A 55 -8.92 21.40 -12.37
C ASP A 55 -8.80 19.99 -11.73
N PRO A 56 -8.92 19.89 -10.38
CA PRO A 56 -8.83 18.62 -9.67
C PRO A 56 -9.85 17.60 -10.16
N ALA A 57 -10.95 18.04 -10.79
CA ALA A 57 -11.94 17.16 -11.39
C ALA A 57 -11.47 16.51 -12.70
N VAL A 58 -10.51 17.12 -13.44
CA VAL A 58 -9.93 16.57 -14.69
C VAL A 58 -8.59 15.88 -14.48
N THR A 59 -7.90 16.14 -13.36
CA THR A 59 -6.77 15.30 -12.95
C THR A 59 -7.34 13.95 -12.58
N SER A 60 -7.40 13.06 -13.57
CA SER A 60 -8.25 11.88 -13.52
C SER A 60 -7.94 11.08 -12.26
N VAL A 61 -8.94 10.96 -11.38
CA VAL A 61 -8.92 10.02 -10.25
C VAL A 61 -8.33 8.66 -10.69
N PRO A 62 -8.64 8.13 -11.90
CA PRO A 62 -7.93 7.00 -12.50
C PRO A 62 -6.39 7.09 -12.49
N LEU A 63 -5.79 8.17 -12.99
CA LEU A 63 -4.33 8.33 -13.06
C LEU A 63 -3.69 8.33 -11.67
N VAL A 64 -4.27 9.07 -10.72
CA VAL A 64 -3.78 9.10 -9.32
C VAL A 64 -3.84 7.71 -8.72
N THR A 65 -4.94 6.97 -8.93
CA THR A 65 -5.07 5.60 -8.41
C THR A 65 -4.05 4.64 -9.04
N THR A 66 -3.71 4.77 -10.34
CA THR A 66 -2.67 3.95 -10.97
C THR A 66 -1.26 4.25 -10.44
N ILE A 67 -0.95 5.52 -10.17
CA ILE A 67 0.33 5.91 -9.58
C ILE A 67 0.43 5.37 -8.15
N VAL A 68 -0.62 5.55 -7.35
CA VAL A 68 -0.67 5.03 -5.98
C VAL A 68 -0.55 3.50 -5.96
N ASP A 69 -1.19 2.80 -6.90
CA ASP A 69 -1.14 1.34 -7.01
C ASP A 69 0.26 0.83 -7.38
N SER A 70 0.83 1.35 -8.47
CA SER A 70 2.18 0.98 -8.90
C SER A 70 3.26 1.29 -7.85
N THR A 71 3.19 2.46 -7.20
CA THR A 71 4.15 2.82 -6.13
C THR A 71 3.88 2.06 -4.84
N GLY A 72 2.63 1.73 -4.54
CA GLY A 72 2.24 0.87 -3.42
C GLY A 72 2.80 -0.53 -3.55
N LEU A 73 2.81 -1.11 -4.77
CA LEU A 73 3.46 -2.39 -5.03
C LEU A 73 4.97 -2.34 -4.79
N VAL A 74 5.64 -1.25 -5.16
CA VAL A 74 7.07 -1.08 -4.86
C VAL A 74 7.32 -1.14 -3.35
N VAL A 75 6.50 -0.44 -2.55
CA VAL A 75 6.60 -0.49 -1.08
C VAL A 75 6.33 -1.91 -0.56
N TYR A 76 5.30 -2.58 -1.07
CA TYR A 76 4.98 -3.96 -0.69
C TYR A 76 6.14 -4.92 -0.99
N PHE A 77 6.68 -4.90 -2.21
CA PHE A 77 7.77 -5.78 -2.61
C PHE A 77 9.07 -5.47 -1.86
N PHE A 78 9.31 -4.21 -1.48
CA PHE A 78 10.44 -3.87 -0.62
C PHE A 78 10.31 -4.52 0.76
N VAL A 79 9.12 -4.47 1.38
CA VAL A 79 8.84 -5.15 2.66
C VAL A 79 8.91 -6.67 2.50
N ALA A 80 8.34 -7.21 1.41
CA ALA A 80 8.37 -8.64 1.13
C ALA A 80 9.80 -9.15 0.94
N LYS A 81 10.67 -8.38 0.28
CA LYS A 81 12.09 -8.69 0.15
C LYS A 81 12.79 -8.73 1.51
N ALA A 82 12.53 -7.72 2.36
CA ALA A 82 13.11 -7.67 3.70
C ALA A 82 12.61 -8.80 4.61
N MET A 83 11.37 -9.25 4.46
CA MET A 83 10.74 -10.27 5.32
C MET A 83 10.94 -11.71 4.84
N LEU A 84 10.82 -11.94 3.52
CA LEU A 84 10.88 -13.28 2.92
C LEU A 84 12.29 -13.62 2.41
N GLY A 85 13.22 -12.67 2.43
CA GLY A 85 14.60 -12.89 1.98
C GLY A 85 14.72 -13.22 0.49
N ILE A 86 13.69 -12.86 -0.30
CA ILE A 86 13.68 -13.02 -1.75
C ILE A 86 14.68 -12.05 -2.40
N ASN A 87 15.93 -12.46 -2.43
CA ASN A 87 16.96 -11.88 -3.29
C ASN A 87 16.89 -12.63 -4.62
N GLU A 88 16.47 -11.95 -5.69
CA GLU A 88 16.84 -12.39 -7.06
C GLU A 88 18.36 -12.53 -7.18
#